data_AF-A0A662BWP6-F1
#
_entry.id   AF-A0A662BWP6-F1
#
_cell.length_a   1.000
_cell.length_b   1.000
_cell.length_c   1.000
_cell.angle_alpha   90.00
_cell.angle_beta   90.00
_cell.angle_gamma   90.00
#
_symmetry.space_group_name_H-M   'P 1'
#
loop_
_entity.id
_entity.type
_entity.pdbx_description
1 polymer ?
#
loop_
_entity_poly.entity_id
_entity_poly.type
_entity_poly.pdbx_seq_one_letter_code
_entity_poly.pdbx_strand_id
1 'polypeptide(L)' 'MKAKAKRIIITGPESTGKSTLSKQLANYYQTIYLPEYARTYIENLNRHYNYNDLVKIAKMQIKLEKEFYE' A
#
# COMPACT_ATOMS: atom_id res chain seq x y z
N MET A 1 -18.51 12.52 16.39
CA MET A 1 -17.11 12.14 16.11
C MET A 1 -17.12 10.82 15.37
N LYS A 2 -16.61 10.73 14.12
CA LYS A 2 -16.41 9.43 13.47
C LYS A 2 -15.33 8.68 14.25
N ALA A 3 -15.60 7.44 14.68
CA ALA A 3 -14.59 6.61 15.30
C ALA A 3 -13.42 6.41 14.31
N LYS A 4 -12.18 6.58 14.79
CA LYS A 4 -10.99 6.41 13.97
C LYS A 4 -10.92 4.95 13.50
N ALA A 5 -10.91 4.73 12.18
CA ALA A 5 -10.79 3.39 11.61
C ALA A 5 -9.49 2.70 12.09
N LYS A 6 -9.58 1.42 12.45
CA LYS A 6 -8.40 0.60 12.75
C LYS A 6 -7.63 0.34 11.46
N ARG A 7 -6.32 0.59 11.49
CA ARG A 7 -5.42 0.36 10.36
C ARG A 7 -4.63 -0.91 10.59
N ILE A 8 -4.68 -1.83 9.64
CA ILE A 8 -3.98 -3.11 9.68
C ILE A 8 -2.97 -3.12 8.53
N ILE A 9 -1.70 -3.31 8.86
CA ILE A 9 -0.60 -3.37 7.89
C ILE A 9 -0.14 -4.81 7.77
N ILE A 10 -0.12 -5.34 6.55
CA ILE A 10 0.43 -6.66 6.23
C ILE A 10 1.79 -6.46 5.59
N THR A 11 2.84 -6.85 6.31
CA THR A 11 4.24 -6.69 5.88
C THR A 11 4.92 -8.04 5.68
N GLY A 12 5.98 -8.06 4.88
CA GLY A 12 6.77 -9.25 4.58
C GLY A 12 7.48 -9.16 3.23
N PRO A 13 8.34 -10.14 2.89
CA PRO A 13 9.12 -10.16 1.66
C PRO A 13 8.25 -10.10 0.40
N GLU A 14 8.83 -9.72 -0.74
CA GLU A 14 8.16 -9.77 -2.04
C GLU A 14 7.64 -11.19 -2.35
N SER A 15 6.52 -11.29 -3.09
CA SER A 15 5.97 -12.57 -3.56
C SER A 15 5.58 -13.59 -2.47
N THR A 16 5.28 -13.11 -1.26
CA THR A 16 4.78 -13.93 -0.13
C THR A 16 3.25 -13.89 0.05
N GLY A 17 2.50 -13.47 -0.97
CA GLY A 17 1.03 -13.48 -0.95
C GLY A 17 0.36 -12.30 -0.23
N LYS A 18 1.11 -11.31 0.26
CA LYS A 18 0.59 -10.13 0.99
C LYS A 18 -0.57 -9.42 0.28
N SER A 19 -0.40 -9.06 -1.00
CA SER A 19 -1.44 -8.34 -1.75
C SER A 19 -2.68 -9.22 -1.98
N THR A 20 -2.50 -10.53 -2.14
CA THR A 20 -3.60 -11.49 -2.23
C THR A 20 -4.37 -11.57 -0.92
N LEU A 21 -3.66 -11.78 0.19
CA LEU A 21 -4.25 -11.87 1.53
C LEU A 21 -4.98 -10.57 1.90
N SER A 22 -4.37 -9.41 1.64
CA SER A 22 -4.96 -8.11 1.96
C SER A 22 -6.28 -7.88 1.21
N LYS A 23 -6.34 -8.24 -0.09
CA LYS A 23 -7.57 -8.17 -0.89
C LYS A 23 -8.64 -9.15 -0.39
N GLN A 24 -8.23 -10.38 -0.06
CA GLN A 24 -9.15 -11.40 0.47
C GLN A 24 -9.75 -10.98 1.81
N LEU A 25 -8.93 -10.44 2.73
CA LEU A 25 -9.40 -9.93 4.02
C LEU A 25 -10.35 -8.74 3.85
N ALA A 26 -10.02 -7.81 2.96
CA ALA A 26 -10.91 -6.69 2.66
C ALA A 26 -12.28 -7.15 2.13
N ASN A 27 -12.29 -8.11 1.20
CA ASN A 27 -13.53 -8.70 0.70
C ASN A 27 -14.32 -9.44 1.79
N TYR A 28 -13.64 -10.26 2.60
CA TYR A 28 -14.26 -11.06 3.66
C TYR A 28 -14.89 -10.18 4.75
N TYR A 29 -14.18 -9.16 5.22
CA TYR A 29 -14.67 -8.24 6.25
C TYR A 29 -15.49 -7.07 5.68
N GLN A 30 -15.78 -7.08 4.38
CA GLN A 30 -16.51 -6.00 3.68
C GLN A 30 -15.92 -4.62 3.99
N THR A 31 -14.60 -4.53 3.95
CA THR A 31 -13.84 -3.32 4.27
C THR A 31 -12.96 -2.92 3.09
N ILE A 32 -12.26 -1.81 3.28
CA ILE A 32 -11.42 -1.17 2.29
C ILE A 32 -10.02 -1.79 2.25
N TYR A 33 -9.45 -1.92 1.05
CA TYR A 33 -8.06 -2.28 0.82
C TYR A 33 -7.34 -1.12 0.15
N LEU A 34 -6.20 -0.70 0.72
CA LEU A 34 -5.31 0.27 0.12
C LEU A 34 -4.10 -0.46 -0.49
N PRO A 35 -3.85 -0.34 -1.82
CA PRO A 35 -2.70 -0.97 -2.44
C PRO A 35 -1.36 -0.33 -2.04
N GLU A 36 -0.28 -1.10 -2.15
CA GLU A 36 1.09 -0.58 -1.98
C GLU A 36 1.50 0.23 -3.22
N TYR A 37 1.88 1.49 -3.03
CA TYR A 37 2.31 2.37 -4.11
C TYR A 37 3.63 1.91 -4.75
N ALA A 38 4.50 1.28 -3.94
CA ALA A 38 5.80 0.78 -4.38
C ALA A 38 5.69 -0.12 -5.62
N ARG A 39 4.68 -1.00 -5.65
CA ARG A 39 4.45 -1.93 -6.76
C ARG A 39 4.22 -1.19 -8.07
N THR A 40 3.24 -0.29 -8.08
CA THR A 40 2.92 0.52 -9.27
C THR A 40 4.10 1.39 -9.67
N TYR A 41 4.84 1.96 -8.71
CA TYR A 41 6.01 2.77 -9.00
C TYR A 41 7.10 1.96 -9.73
N ILE A 42 7.43 0.78 -9.20
CA ILE A 42 8.50 -0.08 -9.74
C ILE A 42 8.10 -0.69 -11.08
N GLU A 43 6.85 -1.14 -11.24
CA GLU A 43 6.32 -1.69 -12.50
C GLU A 43 6.38 -0.68 -13.66
N ASN A 44 6.25 0.62 -13.36
CA ASN A 44 6.32 1.71 -14.35
C ASN A 44 7.71 2.36 -14.48
N LEU A 45 8.72 1.83 -13.79
CA LEU A 45 10.05 2.43 -13.78
C LEU A 45 10.86 1.95 -14.99
N ASN A 46 11.12 2.85 -15.94
CA ASN A 46 11.92 2.56 -17.15
C ASN A 46 13.45 2.52 -16.90
N ARG A 47 13.87 2.33 -15.65
CA ARG A 47 15.27 2.23 -15.24
C ARG A 47 15.40 1.36 -14.01
N HIS A 48 16.63 0.97 -13.68
CA HIS A 48 16.88 0.29 -12.41
C HIS A 48 16.47 1.15 -11.21
N TYR A 49 15.85 0.47 -10.25
CA TYR A 49 15.51 0.98 -8.94
C TYR A 49 16.78 1.42 -8.19
N ASN A 50 16.71 2.55 -7.49
CA ASN A 50 17.80 3.02 -6.65
C ASN A 50 17.30 3.59 -5.32
N TYR A 51 18.24 3.96 -4.45
CA TYR A 51 17.93 4.42 -3.10
C TYR A 51 17.03 5.67 -3.06
N ASN A 52 17.12 6.57 -4.05
CA ASN A 52 16.29 7.77 -4.08
C ASN A 52 14.82 7.47 -4.36
N ASP A 53 14.51 6.30 -4.92
CA ASP A 53 13.14 5.86 -5.17
C ASP A 53 12.42 5.50 -3.87
N LEU A 54 13.14 4.99 -2.85
CA LEU A 54 12.57 4.71 -1.52
C LEU A 54 11.85 5.93 -0.94
N VAL A 55 12.52 7.09 -0.97
CA VAL A 55 11.98 8.34 -0.41
C VAL A 55 10.75 8.81 -1.20
N LYS A 56 10.76 8.64 -2.53
CA LYS A 56 9.62 8.99 -3.38
C LYS A 56 8.43 8.08 -3.10
N ILE A 57 8.66 6.77 -3.07
CA ILE A 57 7.65 5.76 -2.74
C ILE A 57 7.03 6.04 -1.38
N ALA A 58 7.85 6.30 -0.35
CA ALA A 58 7.36 6.59 1.00
C ALA A 58 6.48 7.85 1.05
N LYS A 59 6.90 8.93 0.40
CA LYS A 59 6.10 10.18 0.32
C LYS A 59 4.77 9.95 -0.39
N MET A 60 4.79 9.20 -1.49
CA MET A 60 3.58 8.90 -2.26
C MET A 60 2.64 7.94 -1.52
N GLN A 61 3.17 6.96 -0.79
CA GLN A 61 2.37 6.08 0.07
C GLN A 61 1.65 6.89 1.15
N ILE A 62 2.34 7.82 1.83
CA ILE A 62 1.72 8.70 2.82
C ILE A 62 0.64 9.58 2.19
N LYS A 63 0.88 10.10 0.97
CA LYS A 63 -0.11 10.89 0.25
C LYS A 63 -1.35 10.06 -0.11
N LEU A 64 -1.15 8.87 -0.65
CA LEU A 64 -2.22 7.92 -0.99
C LEU A 64 -3.05 7.56 0.24
N GLU A 65 -2.40 7.30 1.39
CA GLU A 65 -3.10 7.04 2.65
C GLU A 65 -3.97 8.23 3.07
N LYS A 66 -3.46 9.47 2.98
CA LYS A 66 -4.25 10.66 3.35
C LYS A 66 -5.47 10.83 2.46
N GLU A 67 -5.30 10.78 1.14
CA GLU A 67 -6.41 10.89 0.17
C GLU A 67 -7.48 9.81 0.36
N PHE A 68 -7.12 8.68 0.95
CA PHE A 68 -8.05 7.58 1.21
C PHE A 68 -8.84 7.73 2.52
N TYR A 69 -8.30 8.46 3.50
CA TYR A 69 -8.88 8.61 4.84
C TYR A 69 -9.51 9.99 5.09
N GLU A 70 -9.14 11.01 4.32
CA GLU A 70 -9.71 12.36 4.32
C GLU A 70 -10.86 12.48 3.30
#